data_AF-A0A3N5XZM3-F1
#
_entry.id   AF-A0A3N5XZM3-F1
#
_cell.length_a   1.000
_cell.length_b   1.000
_cell.length_c   1.000
_cell.angle_alpha   90.00
_cell.angle_beta   90.00
_cell.angle_gamma   90.00
#
_symmetry.space_group_name_H-M   'P 1'
#
loop_
_entity.id
_entity.type
_entity.pdbx_description
1 polymer ?
#
loop_
_entity_poly.entity_id
_entity_poly.type
_entity_poly.pdbx_seq_one_letter_code
_entity_poly.pdbx_strand_id
1 'polypeptide(L)'
;MAGKKRSKENPAIQLEVLEKARTGVRGFDEITEGGLPQGRPALVVGGAGSGKTVFGMEFLVRGALQYGEPGVFMTFEESEKDLSKNFATIGFNLKDLIARKLLFIDFVFIERKEIEETGEFDLDGLFVRLESAIDSIGAKRVVLDTLEALFSGFSDEAILRAELRRLFRWLKDKGVTVVITCERGTTTLTRFGLEEYVADCVIMLDQRMTDQVATRRMRIIKYRGSKHGSNEYPFLIDENGLSILPVTSLGLNYTVSSERVPSGIERLDNMLGGGYFRGSSILVTGTPGTGKSTVGAHFADAACRAGKRSLYFSFEESPHQIMRNMTSVGIDLKQWVDKGTLRFHATRPSLYGLEMHLVTMHKIIEDFKAEVVIVDPVSNLASVGSNTEIGSMLTRLIDFLKFRQITSLFTNLTLAGGVLEATEVGISSLMDTWILLRDIEIGGERNRGMYVLKSRGMAHSNQIREFLLTNEGVQLRDVYAGPAGVLTGTARLAQEAQEKAQAMTRQQEIEHNQREIERQRQIMEAQISAIQAQFEVTKEKLEMSVTQEQTVEKLLAKDREAMARLRKADKTLAVK
;
A
#
# COMPACT_ATOMS: atom_id res chain seq x y z
N MET A 1 -47.63 41.28 -13.38
CA MET A 1 -47.68 39.80 -13.49
C MET A 1 -46.69 39.36 -14.55
N ALA A 2 -45.70 38.59 -14.13
CA ALA A 2 -44.50 38.27 -14.89
C ALA A 2 -44.77 37.27 -16.03
N GLY A 3 -44.33 37.61 -17.25
CA GLY A 3 -44.33 36.72 -18.40
C GLY A 3 -43.21 35.68 -18.30
N LYS A 4 -43.58 34.40 -18.33
CA LYS A 4 -42.68 33.25 -18.42
C LYS A 4 -41.88 33.32 -19.74
N LYS A 5 -40.60 33.71 -19.67
CA LYS A 5 -39.62 33.39 -20.71
C LYS A 5 -39.30 31.90 -20.61
N ARG A 6 -39.79 31.11 -21.56
CA ARG A 6 -39.29 29.75 -21.82
C ARG A 6 -37.86 29.87 -22.36
N SER A 7 -36.87 29.42 -21.59
CA SER A 7 -35.52 29.19 -22.07
C SER A 7 -35.57 28.14 -23.17
N LYS A 8 -35.14 28.51 -24.39
CA LYS A 8 -34.84 27.54 -25.44
C LYS A 8 -33.58 26.79 -24.99
N GLU A 9 -33.74 25.52 -24.63
CA GLU A 9 -32.61 24.60 -24.50
C GLU A 9 -31.94 24.49 -25.87
N ASN A 10 -30.65 24.79 -25.93
CA ASN A 10 -29.82 24.52 -27.10
C ASN A 10 -29.79 22.99 -27.32
N PRO A 11 -30.01 22.48 -28.53
CA PRO A 11 -29.77 21.07 -28.81
C PRO A 11 -28.30 20.77 -28.50
N ALA A 12 -28.06 19.85 -27.57
CA ALA A 12 -26.72 19.38 -27.23
C ALA A 12 -26.05 18.91 -28.52
N ILE A 13 -24.97 19.60 -28.92
CA ILE A 13 -24.10 19.16 -30.00
C ILE A 13 -23.56 17.79 -29.55
N GLN A 14 -24.05 16.70 -30.13
CA GLN A 14 -23.42 15.39 -30.01
C GLN A 14 -22.05 15.53 -30.68
N LEU A 15 -21.02 15.76 -29.86
CA LEU A 15 -19.65 15.68 -30.31
C LEU A 15 -19.41 14.23 -30.74
N GLU A 16 -19.18 13.99 -32.03
CA GLU A 16 -18.74 12.69 -32.52
C GLU A 16 -17.40 12.35 -31.86
N VAL A 17 -17.44 11.43 -30.90
CA VAL A 17 -16.24 10.92 -30.24
C VAL A 17 -15.60 9.92 -31.19
N LEU A 18 -14.29 10.06 -31.43
CA LEU A 18 -13.53 9.14 -32.25
C LEU A 18 -13.65 7.71 -31.69
N GLU A 19 -14.20 6.79 -32.48
CA GLU A 19 -14.26 5.37 -32.13
C GLU A 19 -12.86 4.76 -32.02
N LYS A 20 -12.68 3.89 -31.02
CA LYS A 20 -11.40 3.24 -30.73
C LYS A 20 -11.56 1.73 -30.67
N ALA A 21 -10.67 1.03 -31.37
CA ALA A 21 -10.55 -0.41 -31.34
C ALA A 21 -9.67 -0.82 -30.16
N ARG A 22 -10.26 -1.52 -29.19
CA ARG A 22 -9.53 -2.04 -28.04
C ARG A 22 -8.49 -3.06 -28.47
N THR A 23 -7.26 -2.89 -27.99
CA THR A 23 -6.15 -3.78 -28.31
C THR A 23 -6.18 -5.06 -27.49
N GLY A 24 -6.72 -5.01 -26.26
CA GLY A 24 -6.62 -6.09 -25.28
C GLY A 24 -5.24 -6.23 -24.64
N VAL A 25 -4.27 -5.40 -25.04
CA VAL A 25 -2.93 -5.32 -24.43
C VAL A 25 -3.09 -4.63 -23.08
N ARG A 26 -2.64 -5.30 -22.00
CA ARG A 26 -2.80 -4.81 -20.62
C ARG A 26 -2.09 -3.46 -20.46
N GLY A 27 -2.79 -2.45 -19.98
CA GLY A 27 -2.27 -1.09 -19.82
C GLY A 27 -2.41 -0.20 -21.06
N PHE A 28 -2.42 -0.77 -22.27
CA PHE A 28 -2.44 0.05 -23.50
C PHE A 28 -3.78 0.77 -23.67
N ASP A 29 -4.87 0.04 -23.49
CA ASP A 29 -6.22 0.56 -23.66
C ASP A 29 -6.53 1.62 -22.57
N GLU A 30 -5.93 1.50 -21.38
CA GLU A 30 -6.01 2.51 -20.33
C GLU A 30 -5.24 3.79 -20.69
N ILE A 31 -3.98 3.71 -21.17
CA ILE A 31 -3.19 4.90 -21.53
C ILE A 31 -3.74 5.67 -22.74
N THR A 32 -4.45 4.95 -23.62
CA THR A 32 -5.09 5.53 -24.82
C THR A 32 -6.55 5.87 -24.60
N GLU A 33 -7.12 5.60 -23.43
CA GLU A 33 -8.55 5.77 -23.14
C GLU A 33 -9.45 5.08 -24.19
N GLY A 34 -9.15 3.83 -24.53
CA GLY A 34 -10.00 2.98 -25.39
C GLY A 34 -9.31 2.20 -26.51
N GLY A 35 -7.99 2.33 -26.71
CA GLY A 35 -7.23 1.55 -27.68
C GLY A 35 -6.74 2.38 -28.89
N LEU A 36 -6.69 1.75 -30.06
CA LEU A 36 -6.23 2.36 -31.32
C LEU A 36 -7.37 3.05 -32.08
N PRO A 37 -7.11 4.04 -32.95
CA PRO A 37 -8.18 4.69 -33.70
C PRO A 37 -8.82 3.70 -34.68
N GLN A 38 -10.12 3.41 -34.48
CA GLN A 38 -10.82 2.39 -35.27
C GLN A 38 -10.89 2.80 -36.74
N GLY A 39 -10.62 1.84 -37.65
CA GLY A 39 -10.64 2.07 -39.09
C GLY A 39 -9.51 2.97 -39.61
N ARG A 40 -8.46 3.19 -38.81
CA ARG A 40 -7.35 4.09 -39.17
C ARG A 40 -5.98 3.42 -38.94
N PRO A 41 -4.93 3.88 -39.64
CA PRO A 41 -3.58 3.38 -39.46
C PRO A 41 -2.91 3.97 -38.20
N ALA A 42 -2.34 3.07 -37.41
CA ALA A 42 -1.46 3.35 -36.29
C ALA A 42 -0.04 2.85 -36.59
N LEU A 43 0.95 3.69 -36.35
CA LEU A 43 2.37 3.39 -36.57
C LEU A 43 3.03 2.99 -35.25
N VAL A 44 3.80 1.90 -35.26
CA VAL A 44 4.58 1.41 -34.11
C VAL A 44 6.06 1.43 -34.49
N VAL A 45 6.77 2.44 -34.00
CA VAL A 45 8.16 2.73 -34.37
C VAL A 45 9.09 2.27 -33.25
N GLY A 46 10.20 1.62 -33.59
CA GLY A 46 11.19 1.24 -32.58
C GLY A 46 12.43 0.56 -33.14
N GLY A 47 13.50 0.51 -32.34
CA GLY A 47 14.74 -0.21 -32.69
C GLY A 47 14.55 -1.73 -32.77
N ALA A 48 15.60 -2.45 -33.17
CA ALA A 48 15.62 -3.91 -33.13
C ALA A 48 15.36 -4.43 -31.70
N GLY A 49 14.55 -5.48 -31.55
CA GLY A 49 14.25 -6.10 -30.25
C GLY A 49 13.34 -5.28 -29.31
N SER A 50 12.78 -4.16 -29.78
CA SER A 50 11.90 -3.29 -28.99
C SER A 50 10.48 -3.85 -28.78
N GLY A 51 10.06 -4.89 -29.52
CA GLY A 51 8.76 -5.54 -29.34
C GLY A 51 7.67 -5.14 -30.33
N LYS A 52 8.03 -4.58 -31.50
CA LYS A 52 7.08 -4.13 -32.53
C LYS A 52 6.17 -5.26 -33.03
N THR A 53 6.77 -6.36 -33.50
CA THR A 53 6.10 -7.58 -33.96
C THR A 53 5.21 -8.18 -32.88
N VAL A 54 5.66 -8.17 -31.62
CA VAL A 54 4.87 -8.65 -30.47
C VAL A 54 3.61 -7.81 -30.30
N PHE A 55 3.73 -6.48 -30.29
CA PHE A 55 2.57 -5.58 -30.19
C PHE A 55 1.57 -5.79 -31.34
N GLY A 56 2.06 -5.89 -32.58
CA GLY A 56 1.23 -6.13 -33.75
C GLY A 56 0.48 -7.46 -33.70
N MET A 57 1.20 -8.56 -33.46
CA MET A 57 0.58 -9.89 -33.38
C MET A 57 -0.43 -9.98 -32.24
N GLU A 58 -0.09 -9.42 -31.06
CA GLU A 58 -0.98 -9.41 -29.91
C GLU A 58 -2.27 -8.61 -30.17
N PHE A 59 -2.17 -7.50 -30.90
CA PHE A 59 -3.33 -6.72 -31.37
C PHE A 59 -4.29 -7.57 -32.22
N LEU A 60 -3.78 -8.46 -33.08
CA LEU A 60 -4.62 -9.37 -33.88
C LEU A 60 -5.17 -10.51 -33.04
N VAL A 61 -4.31 -11.22 -32.31
CA VAL A 61 -4.67 -12.42 -31.55
C VAL A 61 -5.71 -12.08 -30.47
N ARG A 62 -5.50 -11.00 -29.71
CA ARG A 62 -6.48 -10.55 -28.70
C ARG A 62 -7.73 -9.98 -29.35
N GLY A 63 -7.60 -9.35 -30.52
CA GLY A 63 -8.73 -8.95 -31.37
C GLY A 63 -9.67 -10.10 -31.69
N ALA A 64 -9.10 -11.17 -32.21
CA ALA A 64 -9.83 -12.37 -32.56
C ALA A 64 -10.43 -13.05 -31.33
N LEU A 65 -9.65 -13.23 -30.26
CA LEU A 65 -10.06 -14.02 -29.09
C LEU A 65 -11.04 -13.28 -28.17
N GLN A 66 -10.88 -11.98 -27.96
CA GLN A 66 -11.65 -11.21 -26.98
C GLN A 66 -12.81 -10.44 -27.61
N TYR A 67 -12.64 -10.00 -28.87
CA TYR A 67 -13.59 -9.12 -29.54
C TYR A 67 -14.23 -9.75 -30.77
N GLY A 68 -13.82 -10.98 -31.15
CA GLY A 68 -14.34 -11.66 -32.33
C GLY A 68 -14.00 -10.94 -33.64
N GLU A 69 -12.88 -10.22 -33.66
CA GLU A 69 -12.41 -9.43 -34.81
C GLU A 69 -11.24 -10.15 -35.50
N PRO A 70 -11.45 -10.82 -36.64
CA PRO A 70 -10.39 -11.52 -37.34
C PRO A 70 -9.31 -10.57 -37.86
N GLY A 71 -8.08 -11.09 -37.94
CA GLY A 71 -6.89 -10.30 -38.24
C GLY A 71 -6.08 -10.82 -39.43
N VAL A 72 -5.53 -9.92 -40.24
CA VAL A 72 -4.49 -10.26 -41.24
C VAL A 72 -3.14 -9.78 -40.73
N PHE A 73 -2.15 -10.67 -40.70
CA PHE A 73 -0.75 -10.36 -40.43
C PHE A 73 0.04 -10.52 -41.72
N MET A 74 0.46 -9.42 -42.31
CA MET A 74 1.32 -9.44 -43.50
C MET A 74 2.73 -9.10 -43.08
N THR A 75 3.67 -9.99 -43.41
CA THR A 75 5.05 -9.87 -42.97
C THR A 75 6.05 -10.03 -44.10
N PHE A 76 7.15 -9.28 -44.01
CA PHE A 76 8.22 -9.25 -45.00
C PHE A 76 9.53 -9.84 -44.49
N GLU A 77 9.59 -10.20 -43.20
CA GLU A 77 10.83 -10.63 -42.55
C GLU A 77 10.74 -12.06 -42.00
N GLU A 78 9.66 -12.39 -41.29
CA GLU A 78 9.52 -13.68 -40.61
C GLU A 78 8.47 -14.57 -41.27
N SER A 79 8.76 -15.87 -41.41
CA SER A 79 7.81 -16.83 -41.98
C SER A 79 6.70 -17.20 -40.98
N GLU A 80 5.54 -17.66 -41.47
CA GLU A 80 4.45 -18.19 -40.63
C GLU A 80 4.94 -19.26 -39.64
N LYS A 81 5.87 -20.12 -40.08
CA LYS A 81 6.42 -21.20 -39.26
C LYS A 81 7.24 -20.67 -38.09
N ASP A 82 7.99 -19.60 -38.29
CA ASP A 82 8.84 -19.01 -37.26
C ASP A 82 8.00 -18.18 -36.29
N LEU A 83 7.08 -17.37 -36.79
CA LEU A 83 6.09 -16.66 -35.98
C LEU A 83 5.30 -17.64 -35.08
N SER A 84 4.81 -18.75 -35.65
CA SER A 84 4.08 -19.77 -34.89
C SER A 84 4.90 -20.36 -33.74
N LYS A 85 6.22 -20.55 -33.91
CA LYS A 85 7.10 -21.04 -32.85
C LYS A 85 7.36 -19.96 -31.79
N ASN A 86 7.65 -18.75 -32.23
CA ASN A 86 7.94 -17.61 -31.35
C ASN A 86 6.75 -17.32 -30.44
N PHE A 87 5.54 -17.19 -31.00
CA PHE A 87 4.35 -16.84 -30.24
C PHE A 87 3.75 -18.01 -29.43
N ALA A 88 4.12 -19.25 -29.73
CA ALA A 88 3.78 -20.39 -28.87
C ALA A 88 4.43 -20.26 -27.47
N THR A 89 5.61 -19.63 -27.35
CA THR A 89 6.27 -19.38 -26.06
C THR A 89 5.54 -18.38 -25.17
N ILE A 90 4.68 -17.56 -25.77
CA ILE A 90 3.86 -16.51 -25.12
C ILE A 90 2.40 -17.00 -24.93
N GLY A 91 2.16 -18.31 -25.12
CA GLY A 91 0.85 -18.92 -24.94
C GLY A 91 -0.13 -18.71 -26.10
N PHE A 92 0.31 -18.20 -27.26
CA PHE A 92 -0.56 -18.04 -28.43
C PHE A 92 -0.37 -19.17 -29.45
N ASN A 93 -1.44 -19.92 -29.70
CA ASN A 93 -1.45 -20.95 -30.73
C ASN A 93 -1.93 -20.37 -32.07
N LEU A 94 -1.00 -19.82 -32.86
CA LEU A 94 -1.33 -19.21 -34.15
C LEU A 94 -1.93 -20.21 -35.15
N LYS A 95 -1.51 -21.48 -35.11
CA LYS A 95 -2.03 -22.52 -36.01
C LYS A 95 -3.52 -22.79 -35.79
N ASP A 96 -3.97 -22.80 -34.54
CA ASP A 96 -5.40 -22.92 -34.22
C ASP A 96 -6.19 -21.72 -34.77
N LEU A 97 -5.67 -20.51 -34.59
CA LEU A 97 -6.32 -19.29 -35.05
C LEU A 97 -6.44 -19.25 -36.59
N ILE A 98 -5.40 -19.71 -37.30
CA ILE A 98 -5.43 -19.82 -38.76
C ILE A 98 -6.45 -20.86 -39.21
N ALA A 99 -6.45 -22.04 -38.58
CA ALA A 99 -7.42 -23.11 -38.90
C ALA A 99 -8.88 -22.65 -38.69
N ARG A 100 -9.12 -21.79 -37.69
CA ARG A 100 -10.44 -21.23 -37.37
C ARG A 100 -10.78 -19.97 -38.19
N LYS A 101 -9.93 -19.57 -39.14
CA LYS A 101 -10.07 -18.34 -39.95
C LYS A 101 -10.18 -17.06 -39.11
N LEU A 102 -9.55 -17.06 -37.93
CA LEU A 102 -9.47 -15.91 -37.04
C LEU A 102 -8.20 -15.08 -37.30
N LEU A 103 -7.17 -15.71 -37.88
CA LEU A 103 -5.92 -15.09 -38.26
C LEU A 103 -5.53 -15.55 -39.66
N PHE A 104 -5.06 -14.64 -40.50
CA PHE A 104 -4.43 -14.98 -41.77
C PHE A 104 -3.00 -14.42 -41.77
N ILE A 105 -2.00 -15.24 -42.04
CA ILE A 105 -0.60 -14.81 -42.10
C ILE A 105 -0.14 -14.92 -43.55
N ASP A 106 0.35 -13.82 -44.12
CA ASP A 106 0.97 -13.80 -45.45
C ASP A 106 2.44 -13.39 -45.33
N PHE A 107 3.34 -14.24 -45.83
CA PHE A 107 4.76 -13.95 -45.92
C PHE A 107 5.10 -13.50 -47.34
N VAL A 108 5.55 -12.25 -47.45
CA VAL A 108 5.97 -11.64 -48.72
C VAL A 108 7.48 -11.59 -48.74
N PHE A 109 8.07 -12.51 -49.48
CA PHE A 109 9.52 -12.55 -49.68
C PHE A 109 9.94 -11.53 -50.75
N ILE A 110 10.87 -10.64 -50.41
CA ILE A 110 11.42 -9.63 -51.32
C ILE A 110 12.93 -9.82 -51.39
N GLU A 111 13.43 -10.38 -52.50
CA GLU A 111 14.86 -10.52 -52.75
C GLU A 111 15.40 -9.31 -53.52
N ARG A 112 16.35 -8.56 -52.95
CA ARG A 112 16.96 -7.38 -53.60
C ARG A 112 17.59 -7.67 -54.97
N LYS A 113 17.97 -8.91 -55.26
CA LYS A 113 18.55 -9.32 -56.54
C LYS A 113 17.49 -9.60 -57.61
N GLU A 114 16.25 -9.82 -57.20
CA GLU A 114 15.11 -10.09 -58.08
C GLU A 114 14.27 -8.82 -58.34
N ILE A 115 14.61 -7.69 -57.70
CA ILE A 115 14.01 -6.39 -58.00
C ILE A 115 14.60 -5.89 -59.32
N GLU A 116 14.00 -6.28 -60.44
CA GLU A 116 14.24 -5.65 -61.73
C GLU A 116 13.43 -4.35 -61.79
N GLU A 117 14.11 -3.19 -61.79
CA GLU A 117 13.48 -1.88 -62.03
C GLU A 117 12.95 -1.82 -63.48
N THR A 118 11.73 -2.30 -63.67
CA THR A 118 10.99 -2.16 -64.93
C THR A 118 9.78 -1.24 -64.70
N GLY A 119 10.00 0.07 -64.81
CA GLY A 119 8.95 1.09 -64.70
C GLY A 119 8.87 1.80 -63.34
N GLU A 120 7.78 2.55 -63.13
CA GLU A 120 7.49 3.20 -61.84
C GLU A 120 6.99 2.15 -60.84
N PHE A 121 7.44 2.24 -59.58
CA PHE A 121 7.00 1.32 -58.54
C PHE A 121 5.55 1.54 -58.13
N ASP A 122 4.82 0.44 -58.03
CA ASP A 122 3.42 0.41 -57.63
C ASP A 122 3.20 -0.65 -56.54
N LEU A 123 2.42 -0.30 -55.51
CA LEU A 123 1.95 -1.22 -54.48
C LEU A 123 0.71 -2.03 -54.91
N ASP A 124 0.31 -2.02 -56.17
CA ASP A 124 -0.81 -2.80 -56.74
C ASP A 124 -0.79 -4.28 -56.37
N GLY A 125 0.35 -4.94 -56.49
CA GLY A 125 0.48 -6.34 -56.07
C GLY A 125 0.19 -6.53 -54.58
N LEU A 126 0.59 -5.57 -53.74
CA LEU A 126 0.30 -5.56 -52.30
C LEU A 126 -1.19 -5.32 -52.03
N PHE A 127 -1.82 -4.40 -52.77
CA PHE A 127 -3.26 -4.15 -52.67
C PHE A 127 -4.08 -5.40 -52.95
N VAL A 128 -3.78 -6.11 -54.04
CA VAL A 128 -4.48 -7.34 -54.43
C VAL A 128 -4.32 -8.43 -53.37
N ARG A 129 -3.10 -8.62 -52.84
CA ARG A 129 -2.85 -9.61 -51.78
C ARG A 129 -3.57 -9.26 -50.49
N LEU A 130 -3.50 -8.00 -50.05
CA LEU A 130 -4.20 -7.53 -48.86
C LEU A 130 -5.71 -7.64 -49.01
N GLU A 131 -6.26 -7.26 -50.16
CA GLU A 131 -7.69 -7.39 -50.45
C GLU A 131 -8.15 -8.84 -50.35
N SER A 132 -7.44 -9.75 -51.03
CA SER A 132 -7.74 -11.17 -50.97
C SER A 132 -7.66 -11.73 -49.54
N ALA A 133 -6.63 -11.35 -48.79
CA ALA A 133 -6.46 -11.78 -47.40
C ALA A 133 -7.59 -11.26 -46.49
N ILE A 134 -7.89 -9.95 -46.57
CA ILE A 134 -8.94 -9.30 -45.77
C ILE A 134 -10.31 -9.94 -46.06
N ASP A 135 -10.66 -10.09 -47.33
CA ASP A 135 -11.98 -10.59 -47.74
C ASP A 135 -12.13 -12.10 -47.42
N SER A 136 -11.05 -12.88 -47.49
CA SER A 136 -11.09 -14.33 -47.24
C SER A 136 -11.50 -14.72 -45.81
N ILE A 137 -11.18 -13.86 -44.83
CA ILE A 137 -11.49 -14.08 -43.40
C ILE A 137 -12.40 -12.99 -42.82
N GLY A 138 -12.84 -12.02 -43.62
CA GLY A 138 -13.65 -10.89 -43.15
C GLY A 138 -12.92 -10.03 -42.11
N ALA A 139 -11.62 -9.78 -42.32
CA ALA A 139 -10.77 -9.16 -41.33
C ALA A 139 -11.22 -7.75 -40.95
N LYS A 140 -11.11 -7.43 -39.65
CA LYS A 140 -11.33 -6.08 -39.10
C LYS A 140 -10.02 -5.41 -38.69
N ARG A 141 -8.97 -6.21 -38.51
CA ARG A 141 -7.64 -5.78 -38.06
C ARG A 141 -6.58 -6.21 -39.06
N VAL A 142 -5.60 -5.35 -39.31
CA VAL A 142 -4.47 -5.66 -40.20
C VAL A 142 -3.18 -5.24 -39.52
N VAL A 143 -2.13 -6.05 -39.64
CA VAL A 143 -0.76 -5.70 -39.26
C VAL A 143 0.15 -5.83 -40.47
N LEU A 144 1.01 -4.83 -40.68
CA LEU A 144 2.08 -4.84 -41.69
C LEU A 144 3.43 -4.81 -40.97
N ASP A 145 4.23 -5.89 -41.09
CA ASP A 145 5.48 -6.11 -40.31
C ASP A 145 6.69 -6.63 -41.13
N THR A 146 7.68 -5.82 -41.50
CA THR A 146 7.81 -4.35 -41.42
C THR A 146 7.72 -3.75 -42.84
N LEU A 147 7.33 -2.48 -42.98
CA LEU A 147 7.26 -1.85 -44.32
C LEU A 147 8.65 -1.53 -44.91
N GLU A 148 9.70 -1.55 -44.09
CA GLU A 148 11.07 -1.21 -44.48
C GLU A 148 11.64 -2.13 -45.57
N ALA A 149 11.21 -3.39 -45.61
CA ALA A 149 11.60 -4.31 -46.66
C ALA A 149 11.23 -3.78 -48.06
N LEU A 150 10.05 -3.14 -48.17
CA LEU A 150 9.59 -2.50 -49.40
C LEU A 150 10.50 -1.33 -49.79
N PHE A 151 11.07 -0.62 -48.82
CA PHE A 151 11.86 0.60 -49.09
C PHE A 151 13.25 0.29 -49.63
N SER A 152 13.71 -0.96 -49.52
CA SER A 152 15.08 -1.34 -49.86
C SER A 152 15.39 -1.37 -51.36
N GLY A 153 14.38 -1.22 -52.21
CA GLY A 153 14.51 -1.10 -53.66
C GLY A 153 14.45 0.33 -54.20
N PHE A 154 14.40 1.38 -53.35
CA PHE A 154 14.11 2.75 -53.82
C PHE A 154 15.26 3.75 -53.64
N SER A 155 15.37 4.64 -54.63
CA SER A 155 16.24 5.81 -54.63
C SER A 155 15.49 7.14 -54.51
N ASP A 156 14.18 7.20 -54.81
CA ASP A 156 13.36 8.43 -54.73
C ASP A 156 12.29 8.37 -53.60
N GLU A 157 12.49 9.19 -52.58
CA GLU A 157 11.61 9.31 -51.41
C GLU A 157 10.23 9.91 -51.73
N ALA A 158 10.08 10.70 -52.80
CA ALA A 158 8.83 11.38 -53.12
C ALA A 158 7.76 10.40 -53.64
N ILE A 159 8.17 9.47 -54.51
CA ILE A 159 7.32 8.39 -55.03
C ILE A 159 6.89 7.48 -53.87
N LEU A 160 7.83 7.10 -53.01
CA LEU A 160 7.54 6.26 -51.85
C LEU A 160 6.51 6.90 -50.91
N ARG A 161 6.62 8.21 -50.68
CA ARG A 161 5.64 8.96 -49.88
C ARG A 161 4.26 8.97 -50.53
N ALA A 162 4.18 9.04 -51.86
CA ALA A 162 2.92 8.99 -52.59
C ALA A 162 2.25 7.62 -52.43
N GLU A 163 3.00 6.54 -52.61
CA GLU A 163 2.50 5.17 -52.48
C GLU A 163 2.10 4.83 -51.03
N LEU A 164 2.87 5.24 -50.02
CA LEU A 164 2.46 5.07 -48.61
C LEU A 164 1.15 5.81 -48.29
N ARG A 165 0.96 7.03 -48.83
CA ARG A 165 -0.30 7.76 -48.67
C ARG A 165 -1.46 7.05 -49.34
N ARG A 166 -1.23 6.48 -50.52
CA ARG A 166 -2.23 5.69 -51.26
C ARG A 166 -2.61 4.44 -50.46
N LEU A 167 -1.62 3.72 -49.93
CA LEU A 167 -1.83 2.54 -49.08
C LEU A 167 -2.69 2.87 -47.85
N PHE A 168 -2.33 3.91 -47.12
CA PHE A 168 -3.02 4.25 -45.87
C PHE A 168 -4.44 4.76 -46.13
N ARG A 169 -4.65 5.48 -47.24
CA ARG A 169 -5.99 5.91 -47.65
C ARG A 169 -6.86 4.71 -48.03
N TRP A 170 -6.34 3.79 -48.83
CA TRP A 170 -7.05 2.58 -49.22
C TRP A 170 -7.48 1.72 -48.01
N LEU A 171 -6.57 1.52 -47.04
CA LEU A 171 -6.88 0.80 -45.80
C LEU A 171 -7.98 1.49 -44.98
N LYS A 172 -7.96 2.83 -44.95
CA LYS A 172 -8.98 3.64 -44.27
C LYS A 172 -10.33 3.55 -44.97
N ASP A 173 -10.35 3.56 -46.31
CA ASP A 173 -11.57 3.43 -47.10
C ASP A 173 -12.19 2.02 -46.96
N LYS A 174 -11.37 0.98 -46.77
CA LYS A 174 -11.82 -0.37 -46.41
C LYS A 174 -12.35 -0.47 -44.96
N GLY A 175 -12.09 0.53 -44.11
CA GLY A 175 -12.59 0.58 -42.73
C GLY A 175 -11.92 -0.41 -41.77
N VAL A 176 -10.74 -0.92 -42.10
CA VAL A 176 -9.96 -1.82 -41.22
C VAL A 176 -9.05 -1.02 -40.27
N THR A 177 -8.86 -1.52 -39.06
CA THR A 177 -7.91 -0.92 -38.12
C THR A 177 -6.53 -1.50 -38.36
N VAL A 178 -5.54 -0.66 -38.61
CA VAL A 178 -4.22 -1.12 -39.08
C VAL A 178 -3.12 -0.75 -38.12
N VAL A 179 -2.23 -1.70 -37.82
CA VAL A 179 -0.96 -1.46 -37.14
C VAL A 179 0.17 -1.67 -38.14
N ILE A 180 1.07 -0.71 -38.21
CA ILE A 180 2.20 -0.73 -39.13
C ILE A 180 3.45 -0.59 -38.30
N THR A 181 4.36 -1.55 -38.38
CA THR A 181 5.60 -1.52 -37.62
C THR A 181 6.72 -0.93 -38.47
N CYS A 182 7.51 -0.04 -37.86
CA CYS A 182 8.62 0.62 -38.50
C CYS A 182 9.90 0.63 -37.65
N GLU A 183 11.04 0.62 -38.30
CA GLU A 183 12.34 0.83 -37.69
C GLU A 183 12.61 2.31 -37.40
N ARG A 184 13.26 2.54 -36.25
CA ARG A 184 13.65 3.89 -35.84
C ARG A 184 14.80 4.41 -36.70
N GLY A 185 14.69 5.66 -37.16
CA GLY A 185 15.75 6.35 -37.88
C GLY A 185 16.83 6.94 -36.98
N THR A 186 17.99 7.26 -37.55
CA THR A 186 19.08 7.96 -36.85
C THR A 186 18.82 9.46 -36.70
N THR A 187 18.15 10.07 -37.68
CA THR A 187 17.94 11.53 -37.78
C THR A 187 16.46 11.90 -37.63
N THR A 188 15.57 11.09 -38.21
CA THR A 188 14.10 11.22 -38.15
C THR A 188 13.51 10.12 -37.26
N LEU A 189 12.24 10.25 -36.85
CA LEU A 189 11.61 9.27 -35.93
C LEU A 189 11.58 7.87 -36.56
N THR A 190 11.22 7.79 -37.84
CA THR A 190 11.37 6.60 -38.71
C THR A 190 12.60 6.72 -39.60
N ARG A 191 13.06 5.62 -40.20
CA ARG A 191 14.28 5.60 -41.05
C ARG A 191 14.25 6.60 -42.20
N PHE A 192 13.07 6.78 -42.82
CA PHE A 192 12.88 7.69 -43.95
C PHE A 192 12.07 8.95 -43.57
N GLY A 193 11.43 8.98 -42.40
CA GLY A 193 10.69 10.16 -41.92
C GLY A 193 9.42 10.45 -42.73
N LEU A 194 8.86 9.44 -43.42
CA LEU A 194 7.74 9.62 -44.35
C LEU A 194 6.41 9.17 -43.71
N GLU A 195 6.47 8.12 -42.90
CA GLU A 195 5.38 7.31 -42.38
C GLU A 195 4.61 8.03 -41.25
N GLU A 196 5.34 8.73 -40.38
CA GLU A 196 4.81 9.45 -39.21
C GLU A 196 3.87 10.62 -39.56
N TYR A 197 4.05 11.20 -40.74
CA TYR A 197 3.22 12.29 -41.23
C TYR A 197 1.84 11.79 -41.68
N VAL A 198 1.78 10.56 -42.20
CA VAL A 198 0.58 9.98 -42.79
C VAL A 198 -0.28 9.24 -41.75
N ALA A 199 0.35 8.65 -40.73
CA ALA A 199 -0.37 7.89 -39.69
C ALA A 199 -1.28 8.78 -38.81
N ASP A 200 -2.43 8.25 -38.41
CA ASP A 200 -3.36 8.89 -37.48
C ASP A 200 -2.88 8.76 -36.03
N CYS A 201 -2.28 7.62 -35.67
CA CYS A 201 -1.65 7.38 -34.38
C CYS A 201 -0.18 6.97 -34.57
N VAL A 202 0.72 7.46 -33.71
CA VAL A 202 2.14 7.08 -33.72
C VAL A 202 2.58 6.71 -32.30
N ILE A 203 3.08 5.49 -32.16
CA ILE A 203 3.53 4.86 -30.93
C ILE A 203 5.02 4.58 -31.10
N MET A 204 5.82 4.98 -30.12
CA MET A 204 7.27 4.76 -30.10
C MET A 204 7.61 3.75 -29.01
N LEU A 205 8.32 2.68 -29.40
CA LEU A 205 8.94 1.70 -28.52
C LEU A 205 10.45 1.97 -28.48
N ASP A 206 10.93 2.30 -27.30
CA ASP A 206 12.33 2.59 -27.04
C ASP A 206 12.91 1.56 -26.07
N GLN A 207 14.17 1.18 -26.27
CA GLN A 207 14.91 0.34 -25.34
C GLN A 207 16.20 1.06 -24.96
N ARG A 208 16.28 1.51 -23.71
CA ARG A 208 17.45 2.22 -23.19
C ARG A 208 18.30 1.31 -22.33
N MET A 209 19.61 1.42 -22.49
CA MET A 209 20.58 0.85 -21.58
C MET A 209 21.02 1.96 -20.62
N THR A 210 20.69 1.83 -19.34
CA THR A 210 21.15 2.75 -18.28
C THR A 210 21.74 1.89 -17.18
N ASP A 211 22.98 2.18 -16.77
CA ASP A 211 23.69 1.41 -15.74
C ASP A 211 23.67 -0.11 -15.95
N GLN A 212 23.90 -0.53 -17.21
CA GLN A 212 23.86 -1.93 -17.66
C GLN A 212 22.49 -2.62 -17.58
N VAL A 213 21.43 -1.89 -17.26
CA VAL A 213 20.05 -2.39 -17.27
C VAL A 213 19.32 -1.94 -18.53
N ALA A 214 18.75 -2.90 -19.26
CA ALA A 214 17.81 -2.63 -20.34
C ALA A 214 16.43 -2.27 -19.79
N THR A 215 15.92 -1.09 -20.15
CA THR A 215 14.54 -0.67 -19.84
C THR A 215 13.78 -0.39 -21.13
N ARG A 216 12.65 -1.06 -21.32
CA ARG A 216 11.74 -0.83 -22.44
C ARG A 216 10.69 0.20 -22.08
N ARG A 217 10.44 1.15 -22.97
CA ARG A 217 9.49 2.26 -22.77
C ARG A 217 8.64 2.47 -24.01
N MET A 218 7.36 2.73 -23.80
CA MET A 218 6.41 3.08 -24.83
C MET A 218 6.01 4.55 -24.67
N ARG A 219 5.83 5.26 -25.78
CA ARG A 219 5.31 6.63 -25.78
C ARG A 219 4.33 6.81 -26.93
N ILE A 220 3.20 7.45 -26.67
CA ILE A 220 2.29 7.89 -27.73
C ILE A 220 2.78 9.26 -28.21
N ILE A 221 3.32 9.32 -29.42
CA ILE A 221 3.84 10.56 -30.02
C ILE A 221 2.68 11.40 -30.55
N LYS A 222 1.70 10.74 -31.17
CA LYS A 222 0.59 11.38 -31.87
C LYS A 222 -0.65 10.52 -31.75
N TYR A 223 -1.80 11.15 -31.51
CA TYR A 223 -3.11 10.54 -31.62
C TYR A 223 -4.10 11.56 -32.19
N ARG A 224 -4.31 11.52 -33.51
CA ARG A 224 -5.16 12.50 -34.20
C ARG A 224 -6.63 12.32 -33.79
N GLY A 225 -7.20 13.35 -33.16
CA GLY A 225 -8.61 13.37 -32.75
C GLY A 225 -8.90 12.76 -31.38
N SER A 226 -7.86 12.39 -30.60
CA SER A 226 -8.00 11.99 -29.20
C SER A 226 -6.97 12.72 -28.34
N LYS A 227 -7.25 12.87 -27.05
CA LYS A 227 -6.22 13.15 -26.06
C LYS A 227 -5.38 11.89 -25.84
N HIS A 228 -4.09 12.08 -25.57
CA HIS A 228 -3.16 11.02 -25.17
C HIS A 228 -2.13 11.58 -24.19
N GLY A 229 -1.59 10.73 -23.32
CA GLY A 229 -0.52 11.12 -22.41
C GLY A 229 0.80 11.36 -23.14
N SER A 230 1.54 12.41 -22.75
CA SER A 230 2.85 12.74 -23.33
C SER A 230 4.02 11.95 -22.71
N ASN A 231 3.75 11.18 -21.66
CA ASN A 231 4.76 10.50 -20.84
C ASN A 231 5.30 9.23 -21.53
N GLU A 232 6.48 8.81 -21.08
CA GLU A 232 7.01 7.48 -21.37
C GLU A 232 6.47 6.48 -20.34
N TYR A 233 5.96 5.35 -20.81
CA TYR A 233 5.37 4.28 -20.01
C TYR A 233 6.30 3.06 -20.08
N PRO A 234 6.85 2.59 -18.96
CA PRO A 234 7.61 1.34 -18.96
C PRO A 234 6.69 0.17 -19.33
N PHE A 235 7.23 -0.81 -20.06
CA PHE A 235 6.49 -2.02 -20.40
C PHE A 235 7.38 -3.26 -20.32
N LEU A 236 6.73 -4.41 -20.12
CA LEU A 236 7.34 -5.73 -20.12
C LEU A 236 6.84 -6.56 -21.30
N ILE A 237 7.67 -7.52 -21.71
CA ILE A 237 7.27 -8.64 -22.55
C ILE A 237 7.67 -9.88 -21.78
N ASP A 238 6.69 -10.68 -21.40
CA ASP A 238 6.89 -11.95 -20.67
C ASP A 238 6.01 -13.06 -21.27
N GLU A 239 5.90 -14.19 -20.57
CA GLU A 239 5.13 -15.37 -21.02
C GLU A 239 3.64 -15.07 -21.28
N ASN A 240 3.09 -13.98 -20.75
CA ASN A 240 1.70 -13.55 -20.96
C ASN A 240 1.56 -12.44 -22.02
N GLY A 241 2.64 -12.06 -22.70
CA GLY A 241 2.67 -11.04 -23.74
C GLY A 241 3.15 -9.67 -23.26
N LEU A 242 2.74 -8.64 -23.98
CA LEU A 242 3.11 -7.26 -23.69
C LEU A 242 2.19 -6.69 -22.60
N SER A 243 2.80 -6.12 -21.56
CA SER A 243 2.08 -5.42 -20.50
C SER A 243 2.70 -4.06 -20.25
N ILE A 244 1.89 -3.01 -20.39
CA ILE A 244 2.26 -1.64 -20.07
C ILE A 244 1.74 -1.37 -18.68
N LEU A 245 2.51 -0.63 -17.89
CA LEU A 245 1.93 -0.04 -16.70
C LEU A 245 1.49 1.38 -16.99
N PRO A 246 0.19 1.68 -16.85
CA PRO A 246 -0.21 3.06 -16.79
C PRO A 246 0.55 3.70 -15.62
N VAL A 247 1.23 4.82 -15.89
CA VAL A 247 1.65 5.70 -14.80
C VAL A 247 0.38 6.00 -14.05
N THR A 248 0.32 5.55 -12.80
CA THR A 248 -0.82 5.69 -11.89
C THR A 248 -1.53 7.00 -12.15
N SER A 249 -2.84 6.94 -12.41
CA SER A 249 -3.69 8.11 -12.62
C SER A 249 -3.27 9.20 -11.66
N LEU A 250 -2.71 10.31 -12.17
CA LEU A 250 -2.21 11.44 -11.38
C LEU A 250 -3.29 12.10 -10.50
N GLY A 251 -4.52 11.59 -10.51
CA GLY A 251 -5.59 12.02 -9.63
C GLY A 251 -5.43 11.42 -8.24
N LEU A 252 -5.33 12.28 -7.23
CA LEU A 252 -5.39 11.93 -5.80
C LEU A 252 -6.82 11.58 -5.34
N ASN A 253 -7.62 10.93 -6.20
CA ASN A 253 -9.03 10.65 -5.97
C ASN A 253 -9.25 9.17 -5.58
N TYR A 254 -8.50 8.68 -4.59
CA TYR A 254 -8.72 7.35 -4.02
C TYR A 254 -9.72 7.42 -2.86
N THR A 255 -10.49 6.35 -2.69
CA THR A 255 -11.34 6.20 -1.50
C THR A 255 -10.46 5.90 -0.29
N VAL A 256 -10.81 6.43 0.88
CA VAL A 256 -10.12 6.12 2.14
C VAL A 256 -11.02 5.24 2.99
N SER A 257 -10.41 4.27 3.68
CA SER A 257 -11.11 3.40 4.62
C SER A 257 -10.76 3.75 6.06
N SER A 258 -11.75 3.66 6.95
CA SER A 258 -11.53 3.73 8.40
C SER A 258 -11.36 2.36 9.06
N GLU A 259 -11.37 1.28 8.26
CA GLU A 259 -11.12 -0.10 8.74
C GLU A 259 -9.70 -0.21 9.33
N ARG A 260 -9.61 -0.85 10.50
CA ARG A 260 -8.34 -1.13 11.18
C ARG A 260 -7.77 -2.47 10.74
N VAL A 261 -6.47 -2.50 10.48
CA VAL A 261 -5.70 -3.72 10.22
C VAL A 261 -4.68 -3.90 11.34
N PRO A 262 -4.68 -5.05 12.06
CA PRO A 262 -3.73 -5.28 13.14
C PRO A 262 -2.30 -5.35 12.60
N SER A 263 -1.35 -4.79 13.35
CA SER A 263 0.08 -4.88 13.03
C SER A 263 0.67 -6.26 13.32
N GLY A 264 -0.04 -7.08 14.09
CA GLY A 264 0.46 -8.36 14.61
C GLY A 264 1.22 -8.24 15.93
N ILE A 265 1.39 -7.01 16.44
CA ILE A 265 1.98 -6.73 17.74
C ILE A 265 0.95 -5.94 18.55
N GLU A 266 0.30 -6.59 19.50
CA GLU A 266 -0.83 -6.01 20.27
C GLU A 266 -0.50 -4.66 20.91
N ARG A 267 0.69 -4.55 21.51
CA ARG A 267 1.13 -3.32 22.15
C ARG A 267 1.42 -2.19 21.14
N LEU A 268 1.83 -2.53 19.92
CA LEU A 268 1.98 -1.56 18.83
C LEU A 268 0.61 -1.08 18.34
N ASP A 269 -0.37 -1.98 18.24
CA ASP A 269 -1.74 -1.62 17.90
C ASP A 269 -2.31 -0.64 18.93
N ASN A 270 -2.05 -0.86 20.22
CA ASN A 270 -2.41 0.09 21.29
C ASN A 270 -1.70 1.43 21.14
N MET A 271 -0.40 1.44 20.76
CA MET A 271 0.32 2.67 20.46
C MET A 271 -0.23 3.44 19.27
N LEU A 272 -0.96 2.79 18.36
CA LEU A 272 -1.56 3.37 17.16
C LEU A 272 -3.08 3.62 17.29
N GLY A 273 -3.68 3.34 18.46
CA GLY A 273 -5.12 3.48 18.67
C GLY A 273 -5.97 2.43 17.94
N GLY A 274 -5.44 1.20 17.80
CA GLY A 274 -6.13 0.04 17.22
C GLY A 274 -5.51 -0.55 15.95
N GLY A 275 -4.23 -0.25 15.67
CA GLY A 275 -3.53 -0.74 14.47
C GLY A 275 -3.56 0.23 13.28
N TYR A 276 -3.21 -0.25 12.09
CA TYR A 276 -3.10 0.57 10.89
C TYR A 276 -4.45 0.84 10.22
N PHE A 277 -4.57 1.90 9.42
CA PHE A 277 -5.71 2.02 8.49
C PHE A 277 -5.53 1.11 7.28
N ARG A 278 -6.62 0.51 6.80
CA ARG A 278 -6.63 -0.22 5.53
C ARG A 278 -6.25 0.71 4.37
N GLY A 279 -5.36 0.23 3.50
CA GLY A 279 -4.86 1.02 2.37
C GLY A 279 -3.81 2.08 2.75
N SER A 280 -3.35 2.12 4.00
CA SER A 280 -2.30 3.05 4.43
C SER A 280 -0.89 2.56 4.08
N SER A 281 0.06 3.49 4.02
CA SER A 281 1.50 3.20 3.86
C SER A 281 2.25 3.35 5.19
N ILE A 282 2.96 2.31 5.59
CA ILE A 282 3.73 2.22 6.83
C ILE A 282 5.22 2.13 6.47
N LEU A 283 6.04 2.93 7.15
CA LEU A 283 7.50 2.88 7.03
C LEU A 283 8.11 2.49 8.37
N VAL A 284 8.97 1.48 8.35
CA VAL A 284 9.79 1.05 9.50
C VAL A 284 11.26 1.33 9.21
N THR A 285 11.83 2.34 9.88
CA THR A 285 13.25 2.69 9.75
C THR A 285 14.06 2.15 10.91
N GLY A 286 15.35 1.91 10.70
CA GLY A 286 16.29 1.55 11.76
C GLY A 286 17.60 0.95 11.27
N THR A 287 18.61 0.94 12.13
CA THR A 287 19.94 0.37 11.88
C THR A 287 19.86 -1.14 11.60
N PRO A 288 20.85 -1.76 10.92
CA PRO A 288 20.89 -3.21 10.73
C PRO A 288 20.76 -3.96 12.07
N GLY A 289 19.99 -5.06 12.09
CA GLY A 289 19.82 -5.90 13.29
C GLY A 289 18.83 -5.38 14.35
N THR A 290 18.10 -4.29 14.08
CA THR A 290 17.08 -3.74 14.99
C THR A 290 15.72 -4.46 14.97
N GLY A 291 15.48 -5.38 14.02
CA GLY A 291 14.23 -6.16 13.95
C GLY A 291 13.17 -5.63 12.98
N LYS A 292 13.53 -4.79 12.00
CA LYS A 292 12.62 -4.29 10.95
C LYS A 292 11.88 -5.42 10.21
N SER A 293 12.61 -6.41 9.72
CA SER A 293 12.06 -7.58 9.03
C SER A 293 11.14 -8.40 9.95
N THR A 294 11.41 -8.43 11.26
CA THR A 294 10.54 -9.06 12.25
C THR A 294 9.19 -8.33 12.38
N VAL A 295 9.18 -6.99 12.34
CA VAL A 295 7.93 -6.22 12.31
C VAL A 295 7.15 -6.52 11.02
N GLY A 296 7.83 -6.60 9.87
CA GLY A 296 7.21 -7.03 8.61
C GLY A 296 6.61 -8.43 8.68
N ALA A 297 7.33 -9.39 9.27
CA ALA A 297 6.86 -10.75 9.45
C ALA A 297 5.64 -10.86 10.38
N HIS A 298 5.61 -10.12 11.49
CA HIS A 298 4.42 -10.04 12.35
C HIS A 298 3.20 -9.52 11.59
N PHE A 299 3.41 -8.52 10.73
CA PHE A 299 2.33 -7.97 9.91
C PHE A 299 1.84 -8.98 8.86
N ALA A 300 2.75 -9.72 8.22
CA ALA A 300 2.39 -10.80 7.31
C ALA A 300 1.59 -11.90 8.00
N ASP A 301 2.06 -12.37 9.16
CA ASP A 301 1.41 -13.41 9.96
C ASP A 301 0.00 -12.97 10.40
N ALA A 302 -0.14 -11.76 10.92
CA ALA A 302 -1.43 -11.22 11.34
C ALA A 302 -2.42 -11.07 10.18
N ALA A 303 -1.96 -10.63 9.01
CA ALA A 303 -2.78 -10.55 7.81
C ALA A 303 -3.27 -11.94 7.37
N CYS A 304 -2.38 -12.93 7.34
CA CYS A 304 -2.75 -14.29 6.94
C CYS A 304 -3.67 -14.98 7.97
N ARG A 305 -3.49 -14.73 9.27
CA ARG A 305 -4.44 -15.18 10.31
C ARG A 305 -5.84 -14.61 10.12
N ALA A 306 -5.94 -13.38 9.63
CA ALA A 306 -7.21 -12.74 9.27
C ALA A 306 -7.79 -13.22 7.91
N GLY A 307 -7.17 -14.22 7.27
CA GLY A 307 -7.59 -14.74 5.97
C GLY A 307 -7.22 -13.86 4.78
N LYS A 308 -6.43 -12.80 5.00
CA LYS A 308 -6.00 -11.88 3.94
C LYS A 308 -4.76 -12.41 3.23
N ARG A 309 -4.62 -12.07 1.95
CA ARG A 309 -3.44 -12.45 1.14
C ARG A 309 -2.31 -11.45 1.34
N SER A 310 -1.14 -11.94 1.75
CA SER A 310 0.05 -11.14 1.99
C SER A 310 1.15 -11.46 0.98
N LEU A 311 1.78 -10.43 0.42
CA LEU A 311 2.88 -10.54 -0.53
C LEU A 311 4.12 -9.88 0.06
N TYR A 312 5.22 -10.64 0.13
CA TYR A 312 6.47 -10.21 0.75
C TYR A 312 7.57 -10.10 -0.30
N PHE A 313 7.95 -8.87 -0.63
CA PHE A 313 9.10 -8.56 -1.49
C PHE A 313 10.37 -8.49 -0.65
N SER A 314 11.34 -9.36 -0.91
CA SER A 314 12.64 -9.31 -0.27
C SER A 314 13.76 -8.98 -1.25
N PHE A 315 14.57 -8.01 -0.88
CA PHE A 315 15.74 -7.55 -1.64
C PHE A 315 17.07 -7.93 -1.00
N GLU A 316 17.04 -8.68 0.10
CA GLU A 316 18.23 -9.00 0.89
C GLU A 316 18.36 -10.50 1.16
N GLU A 317 17.29 -11.12 1.64
CA GLU A 317 17.31 -12.50 2.13
C GLU A 317 16.47 -13.43 1.25
N SER A 318 16.86 -14.70 1.19
CA SER A 318 16.04 -15.72 0.51
C SER A 318 14.79 -16.05 1.33
N PRO A 319 13.68 -16.52 0.71
CA PRO A 319 12.46 -16.86 1.42
C PRO A 319 12.69 -17.91 2.53
N HIS A 320 13.52 -18.91 2.24
CA HIS A 320 13.88 -19.96 3.21
C HIS A 320 14.64 -19.41 4.41
N GLN A 321 15.54 -18.44 4.18
CA GLN A 321 16.29 -17.79 5.24
C GLN A 321 15.37 -16.94 6.12
N ILE A 322 14.45 -16.17 5.52
CA ILE A 322 13.46 -15.39 6.27
C ILE A 322 12.59 -16.31 7.13
N MET A 323 12.02 -17.37 6.54
CA MET A 323 11.18 -18.33 7.29
C MET A 323 11.94 -18.96 8.47
N ARG A 324 13.19 -19.38 8.26
CA ARG A 324 14.05 -19.92 9.33
C ARG A 324 14.28 -18.89 10.44
N ASN A 325 14.65 -17.67 10.08
CA ASN A 325 14.96 -16.62 11.04
C ASN A 325 13.72 -16.22 11.85
N MET A 326 12.54 -16.15 11.20
CA MET A 326 11.28 -15.82 11.86
C MET A 326 10.79 -16.94 12.79
N THR A 327 11.08 -18.20 12.46
CA THR A 327 10.80 -19.35 13.34
C THR A 327 11.53 -19.21 14.68
N SER A 328 12.78 -18.70 14.68
CA SER A 328 13.54 -18.45 15.92
C SER A 328 12.92 -17.38 16.82
N VAL A 329 12.05 -16.53 16.27
CA VAL A 329 11.31 -15.49 16.99
C VAL A 329 9.83 -15.89 17.17
N GLY A 330 9.51 -17.18 17.06
CA GLY A 330 8.15 -17.69 17.32
C GLY A 330 7.12 -17.43 16.21
N ILE A 331 7.54 -17.00 15.02
CA ILE A 331 6.64 -16.76 13.88
C ILE A 331 6.85 -17.85 12.82
N ASP A 332 5.90 -18.77 12.70
CA ASP A 332 5.88 -19.74 11.61
C ASP A 332 5.20 -19.12 10.38
N LEU A 333 6.02 -18.67 9.42
CA LEU A 333 5.55 -18.17 8.13
C LEU A 333 5.33 -19.29 7.10
N LYS A 334 5.92 -20.48 7.32
CA LYS A 334 5.87 -21.57 6.35
C LYS A 334 4.45 -22.07 6.16
N GLN A 335 3.69 -22.19 7.25
CA GLN A 335 2.27 -22.57 7.19
C GLN A 335 1.43 -21.68 6.24
N TRP A 336 1.76 -20.40 6.09
CA TRP A 336 1.01 -19.47 5.25
C TRP A 336 1.41 -19.56 3.78
N VAL A 337 2.68 -19.89 3.53
CA VAL A 337 3.17 -20.21 2.19
C VAL A 337 2.52 -21.51 1.70
N ASP A 338 2.48 -22.54 2.55
CA ASP A 338 1.87 -23.84 2.23
C ASP A 338 0.36 -23.72 1.99
N LYS A 339 -0.33 -22.82 2.72
CA LYS A 339 -1.75 -22.47 2.49
C LYS A 339 -1.99 -21.57 1.26
N GLY A 340 -0.94 -21.01 0.66
CA GLY A 340 -1.03 -20.08 -0.45
C GLY A 340 -1.54 -18.68 -0.11
N THR A 341 -1.67 -18.33 1.18
CA THR A 341 -2.08 -16.99 1.64
C THR A 341 -0.92 -16.02 1.76
N LEU A 342 0.31 -16.52 1.91
CA LEU A 342 1.55 -15.75 1.87
C LEU A 342 2.38 -16.15 0.65
N ARG A 343 2.90 -15.16 -0.09
CA ARG A 343 3.84 -15.39 -1.18
C ARG A 343 5.09 -14.53 -1.00
N PHE A 344 6.26 -15.12 -1.18
CA PHE A 344 7.52 -14.38 -1.24
C PHE A 344 7.92 -14.12 -2.69
N HIS A 345 8.42 -12.92 -2.95
CA HIS A 345 9.17 -12.60 -4.16
C HIS A 345 10.54 -12.07 -3.75
N ALA A 346 11.56 -12.90 -3.88
CA ALA A 346 12.93 -12.55 -3.52
C ALA A 346 13.76 -12.35 -4.78
N THR A 347 14.26 -11.14 -4.98
CA THR A 347 15.10 -10.78 -6.14
C THR A 347 16.20 -9.86 -5.68
N ARG A 348 17.40 -9.99 -6.26
CA ARG A 348 18.46 -9.01 -6.00
C ARG A 348 18.09 -7.66 -6.64
N PRO A 349 18.38 -6.52 -5.98
CA PRO A 349 18.17 -5.20 -6.58
C PRO A 349 18.82 -5.10 -7.95
N SER A 350 20.03 -5.60 -8.12
CA SER A 350 20.80 -5.53 -9.37
C SER A 350 20.24 -6.34 -10.53
N LEU A 351 19.20 -7.16 -10.33
CA LEU A 351 18.59 -7.96 -11.40
C LEU A 351 17.89 -7.07 -12.44
N TYR A 352 17.31 -5.96 -11.97
CA TYR A 352 16.45 -5.09 -12.75
C TYR A 352 16.68 -3.63 -12.36
N GLY A 353 16.39 -2.70 -13.27
CA GLY A 353 16.32 -1.27 -12.95
C GLY A 353 15.07 -0.94 -12.13
N LEU A 354 15.01 0.26 -11.55
CA LEU A 354 13.89 0.68 -10.68
C LEU A 354 12.52 0.55 -11.37
N GLU A 355 12.42 0.94 -12.65
CA GLU A 355 11.19 0.81 -13.43
C GLU A 355 10.76 -0.64 -13.59
N MET A 356 11.72 -1.53 -13.86
CA MET A 356 11.45 -2.96 -14.05
C MET A 356 11.04 -3.64 -12.74
N HIS A 357 11.62 -3.23 -11.60
CA HIS A 357 11.16 -3.65 -10.28
C HIS A 357 9.73 -3.19 -10.01
N LEU A 358 9.42 -1.91 -10.27
CA LEU A 358 8.07 -1.38 -10.14
C LEU A 358 7.09 -2.20 -10.98
N VAL A 359 7.44 -2.47 -12.24
CA VAL A 359 6.53 -3.21 -13.12
C VAL A 359 6.28 -4.64 -12.64
N THR A 360 7.35 -5.32 -12.25
CA THR A 360 7.28 -6.67 -11.71
C THR A 360 6.44 -6.72 -10.43
N MET A 361 6.62 -5.76 -9.52
CA MET A 361 5.82 -5.66 -8.31
C MET A 361 4.32 -5.53 -8.61
N HIS A 362 3.95 -4.56 -9.46
CA HIS A 362 2.56 -4.35 -9.86
C HIS A 362 1.93 -5.64 -10.42
N LYS A 363 2.63 -6.30 -11.35
CA LYS A 363 2.14 -7.54 -11.96
C LYS A 363 1.89 -8.61 -10.89
N ILE A 364 2.88 -8.87 -10.03
CA ILE A 364 2.77 -9.91 -9.00
C ILE A 364 1.65 -9.57 -7.98
N ILE A 365 1.49 -8.30 -7.62
CA ILE A 365 0.43 -7.83 -6.72
C ILE A 365 -0.95 -8.12 -7.33
N GLU A 366 -1.16 -7.77 -8.60
CA GLU A 366 -2.44 -7.97 -9.28
C GLU A 366 -2.75 -9.45 -9.52
N ASP A 367 -1.74 -10.23 -9.95
CA ASP A 367 -1.91 -11.65 -10.24
C ASP A 367 -2.17 -12.45 -8.95
N PHE A 368 -1.52 -12.10 -7.84
CA PHE A 368 -1.77 -12.72 -6.53
C PHE A 368 -3.03 -12.17 -5.82
N LYS A 369 -3.51 -10.98 -6.24
CA LYS A 369 -4.57 -10.19 -5.58
C LYS A 369 -4.26 -9.98 -4.09
N ALA A 370 -3.07 -9.45 -3.82
CA ALA A 370 -2.62 -9.16 -2.46
C ALA A 370 -3.48 -8.07 -1.79
N GLU A 371 -3.72 -8.20 -0.49
CA GLU A 371 -4.36 -7.18 0.35
C GLU A 371 -3.37 -6.52 1.31
N VAL A 372 -2.24 -7.20 1.54
CA VAL A 372 -1.09 -6.70 2.30
C VAL A 372 0.18 -6.87 1.47
N VAL A 373 1.00 -5.84 1.40
CA VAL A 373 2.29 -5.85 0.70
C VAL A 373 3.40 -5.41 1.64
N ILE A 374 4.47 -6.19 1.71
CA ILE A 374 5.66 -5.87 2.50
C ILE A 374 6.85 -5.76 1.55
N VAL A 375 7.66 -4.72 1.71
CA VAL A 375 8.87 -4.49 0.92
C VAL A 375 10.07 -4.30 1.84
N ASP A 376 11.02 -5.25 1.77
CA ASP A 376 12.07 -5.40 2.78
C ASP A 376 13.49 -5.65 2.18
N PRO A 377 14.43 -4.70 2.31
CA PRO A 377 14.25 -3.26 2.53
C PRO A 377 14.28 -2.45 1.23
N VAL A 378 13.58 -1.30 1.22
CA VAL A 378 13.60 -0.36 0.08
C VAL A 378 14.96 0.30 -0.10
N SER A 379 15.76 0.41 0.98
CA SER A 379 17.12 0.96 0.93
C SER A 379 18.03 0.19 -0.02
N ASN A 380 17.79 -1.11 -0.23
CA ASN A 380 18.62 -1.90 -1.13
C ASN A 380 18.39 -1.56 -2.60
N LEU A 381 17.30 -0.86 -2.94
CA LEU A 381 17.09 -0.31 -4.29
C LEU A 381 18.00 0.89 -4.57
N ALA A 382 18.60 1.50 -3.55
CA ALA A 382 19.56 2.60 -3.72
C ALA A 382 20.87 2.19 -4.41
N SER A 383 21.14 0.88 -4.52
CA SER A 383 22.28 0.41 -5.31
C SER A 383 22.07 0.50 -6.81
N VAL A 384 20.84 0.76 -7.29
CA VAL A 384 20.46 0.73 -8.72
C VAL A 384 19.83 2.04 -9.19
N GLY A 385 19.68 3.03 -8.32
CA GLY A 385 19.19 4.34 -8.73
C GLY A 385 19.36 5.40 -7.66
N SER A 386 19.13 6.66 -8.05
CA SER A 386 19.24 7.81 -7.15
C SER A 386 18.07 7.89 -6.16
N ASN A 387 18.28 8.58 -5.04
CA ASN A 387 17.23 8.77 -4.03
C ASN A 387 15.96 9.45 -4.59
N THR A 388 16.12 10.34 -5.57
CA THR A 388 14.99 11.00 -6.25
C THR A 388 14.19 10.02 -7.11
N GLU A 389 14.87 9.12 -7.82
CA GLU A 389 14.22 8.08 -8.63
C GLU A 389 13.52 7.04 -7.75
N ILE A 390 14.13 6.65 -6.63
CA ILE A 390 13.48 5.77 -5.64
C ILE A 390 12.24 6.45 -5.06
N GLY A 391 12.32 7.72 -4.68
CA GLY A 391 11.17 8.49 -4.20
C GLY A 391 10.03 8.51 -5.24
N SER A 392 10.36 8.73 -6.52
CA SER A 392 9.40 8.70 -7.62
C SER A 392 8.78 7.30 -7.84
N MET A 393 9.59 6.25 -7.78
CA MET A 393 9.14 4.86 -7.88
C MET A 393 8.23 4.48 -6.70
N LEU A 394 8.61 4.81 -5.46
CA LEU A 394 7.81 4.56 -4.27
C LEU A 394 6.51 5.36 -4.28
N THR A 395 6.51 6.61 -4.76
CA THR A 395 5.28 7.42 -4.88
C THR A 395 4.28 6.69 -5.78
N ARG A 396 4.70 6.26 -6.98
CA ARG A 396 3.84 5.52 -7.91
C ARG A 396 3.35 4.19 -7.34
N LEU A 397 4.23 3.45 -6.66
CA LEU A 397 3.85 2.19 -6.01
C LEU A 397 2.83 2.41 -4.89
N ILE A 398 3.06 3.40 -4.02
CA ILE A 398 2.14 3.73 -2.91
C ILE A 398 0.80 4.19 -3.44
N ASP A 399 0.77 5.04 -4.48
CA ASP A 399 -0.47 5.50 -5.10
C ASP A 399 -1.28 4.33 -5.67
N PHE A 400 -0.61 3.38 -6.34
CA PHE A 400 -1.23 2.16 -6.82
C PHE A 400 -1.83 1.31 -5.68
N LEU A 401 -1.06 1.09 -4.62
CA LEU A 401 -1.49 0.30 -3.46
C LEU A 401 -2.69 0.98 -2.75
N LYS A 402 -2.63 2.30 -2.57
CA LYS A 402 -3.71 3.12 -1.99
C LYS A 402 -4.99 3.04 -2.83
N PHE A 403 -4.87 3.20 -4.15
CA PHE A 403 -6.01 3.10 -5.06
C PHE A 403 -6.71 1.73 -4.97
N ARG A 404 -5.93 0.67 -4.76
CA ARG A 404 -6.43 -0.71 -4.58
C ARG A 404 -6.83 -1.06 -3.13
N GLN A 405 -6.73 -0.13 -2.17
CA GLN A 405 -6.97 -0.36 -0.74
C GLN A 405 -6.08 -1.46 -0.12
N ILE A 406 -4.85 -1.58 -0.61
CA ILE A 406 -3.84 -2.53 -0.15
C ILE A 406 -2.98 -1.84 0.92
N THR A 407 -2.89 -2.44 2.12
CA THR A 407 -2.04 -1.90 3.18
C THR A 407 -0.59 -2.31 2.94
N SER A 408 0.32 -1.35 3.05
CA SER A 408 1.72 -1.56 2.66
C SER A 408 2.70 -1.23 3.77
N LEU A 409 3.70 -2.08 3.96
CA LEU A 409 4.80 -1.88 4.91
C LEU A 409 6.13 -1.89 4.19
N PHE A 410 6.88 -0.80 4.32
CA PHE A 410 8.21 -0.63 3.76
C PHE A 410 9.23 -0.61 4.90
N THR A 411 10.32 -1.35 4.76
CA THR A 411 11.46 -1.23 5.69
C THR A 411 12.59 -0.45 5.03
N ASN A 412 13.28 0.38 5.81
CA ASN A 412 14.41 1.17 5.30
C ASN A 412 15.57 1.13 6.30
N LEU A 413 16.77 0.84 5.82
CA LEU A 413 17.97 0.84 6.64
C LEU A 413 18.43 2.28 6.88
N THR A 414 18.79 2.58 8.13
CA THR A 414 19.39 3.87 8.51
C THR A 414 20.86 3.67 8.86
N LEU A 415 21.69 4.67 8.55
CA LEU A 415 23.11 4.67 8.91
C LEU A 415 23.26 4.96 10.40
N ALA A 416 24.01 4.11 11.10
CA ALA A 416 24.30 4.32 12.52
C ALA A 416 25.10 5.62 12.71
N GLY A 417 24.60 6.54 13.54
CA GLY A 417 25.29 7.78 13.93
C GLY A 417 25.14 8.99 12.99
N GLY A 418 24.36 8.88 11.92
CA GLY A 418 24.05 10.02 11.04
C GLY A 418 22.90 10.89 11.56
N VAL A 419 22.91 12.18 11.22
CA VAL A 419 21.74 13.07 11.38
C VAL A 419 20.60 12.49 10.55
N LEU A 420 19.49 12.16 11.22
CA LEU A 420 18.27 11.50 10.69
C LEU A 420 17.58 12.20 9.49
N GLU A 421 18.11 13.29 8.94
CA GLU A 421 17.25 14.33 8.39
C GLU A 421 17.28 14.53 6.87
N ALA A 422 18.30 14.11 6.13
CA ALA A 422 18.37 14.47 4.71
C ALA A 422 17.67 13.47 3.77
N THR A 423 18.01 12.18 3.85
CA THR A 423 17.50 11.15 2.94
C THR A 423 16.19 10.52 3.43
N GLU A 424 15.99 10.42 4.74
CA GLU A 424 14.80 9.82 5.34
C GLU A 424 13.56 10.74 5.25
N VAL A 425 13.75 12.06 5.20
CA VAL A 425 12.66 13.04 5.09
C VAL A 425 11.92 12.92 3.76
N GLY A 426 12.62 12.60 2.66
CA GLY A 426 12.01 12.39 1.34
C GLY A 426 10.99 11.25 1.36
N ILE A 427 11.41 10.06 1.81
CA ILE A 427 10.55 8.86 1.82
C ILE A 427 9.48 8.94 2.92
N SER A 428 9.82 9.43 4.12
CA SER A 428 8.84 9.53 5.23
C SER A 428 7.71 10.53 4.97
N SER A 429 7.92 11.50 4.06
CA SER A 429 6.86 12.44 3.64
C SER A 429 5.71 11.74 2.90
N LEU A 430 6.02 10.67 2.16
CA LEU A 430 5.11 9.85 1.37
C LEU A 430 4.30 8.87 2.24
N MET A 431 4.76 8.62 3.48
CA MET A 431 4.24 7.58 4.35
C MET A 431 3.17 8.12 5.30
N ASP A 432 2.12 7.33 5.53
CA ASP A 432 1.07 7.69 6.48
C ASP A 432 1.51 7.45 7.92
N THR A 433 2.17 6.32 8.16
CA THR A 433 2.72 5.94 9.48
C THR A 433 4.23 5.75 9.39
N TRP A 434 4.97 6.30 10.34
CA TRP A 434 6.43 6.14 10.44
C TRP A 434 6.82 5.62 11.82
N ILE A 435 7.43 4.43 11.83
CA ILE A 435 7.97 3.74 13.00
C ILE A 435 9.50 3.75 12.90
N LEU A 436 10.17 4.16 13.97
CA LEU A 436 11.63 4.16 14.08
C LEU A 436 12.08 3.14 15.13
N LEU A 437 12.94 2.21 14.71
CA LEU A 437 13.67 1.30 15.58
C LEU A 437 15.09 1.82 15.77
N ARG A 438 15.48 2.07 17.02
CA ARG A 438 16.77 2.66 17.37
C ARG A 438 17.47 1.84 18.44
N ASP A 439 18.78 1.66 18.28
CA ASP A 439 19.62 1.12 19.35
C ASP A 439 19.82 2.17 20.46
N ILE A 440 19.65 1.74 21.70
CA ILE A 440 19.87 2.52 22.91
C ILE A 440 20.99 1.84 23.69
N GLU A 441 22.13 2.52 23.77
CA GLU A 441 23.30 2.04 24.51
C GLU A 441 23.34 2.71 25.87
N ILE A 442 22.99 1.95 26.92
CA ILE A 442 23.00 2.41 28.31
C ILE A 442 23.58 1.31 29.18
N GLY A 443 24.48 1.66 30.10
CA GLY A 443 25.04 0.71 31.05
C GLY A 443 25.91 -0.40 30.42
N GLY A 444 26.42 -0.18 29.20
CA GLY A 444 27.17 -1.20 28.46
C GLY A 444 26.29 -2.24 27.74
N GLU A 445 24.97 -2.10 27.81
CA GLU A 445 24.02 -2.91 27.06
C GLU A 445 23.51 -2.18 25.83
N ARG A 446 23.32 -2.92 24.74
CA ARG A 446 22.67 -2.43 23.53
C ARG A 446 21.25 -2.94 23.46
N ASN A 447 20.32 -2.11 23.94
CA ASN A 447 18.89 -2.38 23.89
C ASN A 447 18.27 -1.74 22.65
N ARG A 448 17.07 -2.17 22.27
CA ARG A 448 16.34 -1.60 21.13
C ARG A 448 15.13 -0.82 21.63
N GLY A 449 14.90 0.34 21.06
CA GLY A 449 13.73 1.17 21.30
C GLY A 449 12.88 1.30 20.04
N MET A 450 11.56 1.31 20.21
CA MET A 450 10.59 1.59 19.15
C MET A 450 9.88 2.92 19.43
N TYR A 451 9.85 3.78 18.40
CA TYR A 451 9.13 5.04 18.37
C TYR A 451 8.09 5.02 17.24
N VAL A 452 6.92 5.59 17.51
CA VAL A 452 5.99 5.99 16.44
C VAL A 452 6.19 7.49 16.24
N LEU A 453 6.85 7.88 15.16
CA LEU A 453 7.18 9.28 14.88
C LEU A 453 6.02 10.04 14.24
N LYS A 454 5.18 9.32 13.49
CA LYS A 454 4.08 9.89 12.73
C LYS A 454 3.02 8.83 12.51
N SER A 455 1.76 9.24 12.60
CA SER A 455 0.61 8.42 12.20
C SER A 455 -0.51 9.35 11.74
N ARG A 456 -0.71 9.47 10.42
CA ARG A 456 -1.70 10.39 9.84
C ARG A 456 -3.12 9.87 10.09
N GLY A 457 -3.97 10.73 10.66
CA GLY A 457 -5.37 10.41 10.94
C GLY A 457 -5.59 9.48 12.14
N MET A 458 -4.53 9.12 12.88
CA MET A 458 -4.62 8.27 14.08
C MET A 458 -3.92 8.95 15.25
N ALA A 459 -4.48 8.81 16.45
CA ALA A 459 -3.74 9.10 17.66
C ALA A 459 -2.58 8.11 17.78
N HIS A 460 -1.40 8.59 18.16
CA HIS A 460 -0.26 7.71 18.42
C HIS A 460 0.48 8.11 19.69
N SER A 461 1.11 7.11 20.32
CA SER A 461 1.95 7.30 21.49
C SER A 461 3.18 8.15 21.15
N ASN A 462 3.46 9.16 21.96
CA ASN A 462 4.72 9.92 21.94
C ASN A 462 5.82 9.27 22.78
N GLN A 463 5.50 8.20 23.51
CA GLN A 463 6.45 7.46 24.34
C GLN A 463 7.20 6.40 23.54
N ILE A 464 8.48 6.24 23.88
CA ILE A 464 9.30 5.11 23.47
C ILE A 464 8.89 3.83 24.21
N ARG A 465 8.93 2.70 23.51
CA ARG A 465 8.85 1.35 24.11
C ARG A 465 10.14 0.58 23.90
N GLU A 466 10.54 -0.22 24.88
CA GLU A 466 11.65 -1.16 24.74
C GLU A 466 11.20 -2.32 23.85
N PHE A 467 11.98 -2.61 22.80
CA PHE A 467 11.67 -3.61 21.77
C PHE A 467 12.50 -4.88 22.02
N LEU A 468 11.85 -5.91 22.56
CA LEU A 468 12.48 -7.18 22.88
C LEU A 468 12.12 -8.23 21.82
N LEU A 469 13.15 -8.87 21.27
CA LEU A 469 13.00 -10.05 20.41
C LEU A 469 13.11 -11.29 21.29
N THR A 470 12.03 -12.07 21.35
CA THR A 470 11.95 -13.29 22.17
C THR A 470 11.61 -14.49 21.30
N ASN A 471 11.74 -15.69 21.84
CA ASN A 471 11.34 -16.93 21.14
C ASN A 471 9.81 -17.04 20.94
N GLU A 472 9.03 -16.14 21.53
CA GLU A 472 7.56 -16.07 21.43
C GLU A 472 7.08 -14.89 20.58
N GLY A 473 7.99 -14.12 19.97
CA GLY A 473 7.67 -12.93 19.18
C GLY A 473 8.29 -11.65 19.73
N VAL A 474 7.82 -10.54 19.18
CA VAL A 474 8.15 -9.20 19.66
C VAL A 474 7.36 -8.87 20.93
N GLN A 475 8.06 -8.45 21.98
CA GLN A 475 7.45 -7.85 23.16
C GLN A 475 7.84 -6.38 23.28
N LEU A 476 6.85 -5.49 23.38
CA LEU A 476 7.06 -4.08 23.68
C LEU A 476 6.83 -3.82 25.17
N ARG A 477 7.87 -3.33 25.86
CA ARG A 477 7.83 -3.01 27.29
C ARG A 477 7.86 -1.51 27.52
N ASP A 478 7.33 -1.10 28.65
CA ASP A 478 7.36 0.29 29.08
C ASP A 478 8.78 0.68 29.49
N VAL A 479 9.13 1.94 29.27
CA VAL A 479 10.48 2.45 29.53
C VAL A 479 10.41 3.55 30.57
N TYR A 480 11.36 3.57 31.49
CA TYR A 480 11.39 4.53 32.59
C TYR A 480 12.24 5.74 32.20
N ALA A 481 11.72 6.94 32.42
CA ALA A 481 12.48 8.17 32.25
C ALA A 481 13.29 8.45 33.53
N GLY A 482 14.61 8.36 33.44
CA GLY A 482 15.53 8.73 34.52
C GLY A 482 16.30 10.03 34.21
N PRO A 483 17.08 10.56 35.18
CA PRO A 483 17.85 11.80 35.01
C PRO A 483 18.90 11.76 33.88
N ALA A 484 19.35 10.56 33.49
CA ALA A 484 20.34 10.32 32.44
C ALA A 484 19.72 9.92 31.09
N GLY A 485 18.39 9.96 30.96
CA GLY A 485 17.66 9.55 29.76
C GLY A 485 16.73 8.34 29.98
N VAL A 486 16.46 7.62 28.90
CA VAL A 486 15.48 6.52 28.83
C VAL A 486 16.11 5.22 29.34
N LEU A 487 15.74 4.73 30.54
CA LEU A 487 16.30 3.53 31.17
C LEU A 487 15.76 2.24 30.51
N THR A 488 16.65 1.42 29.95
CA THR A 488 16.34 0.13 29.31
C THR A 488 17.14 -1.02 29.95
N GLY A 489 16.77 -2.27 29.67
CA GLY A 489 17.53 -3.46 30.09
C GLY A 489 17.70 -3.60 31.61
N THR A 490 18.93 -3.87 32.06
CA THR A 490 19.24 -4.04 33.50
C THR A 490 19.00 -2.78 34.32
N ALA A 491 19.22 -1.60 33.73
CA ALA A 491 18.93 -0.32 34.39
C ALA A 491 17.43 -0.14 34.69
N ARG A 492 16.56 -0.63 33.80
CA ARG A 492 15.11 -0.70 34.05
C ARG A 492 14.79 -1.68 35.17
N LEU A 493 15.34 -2.90 35.12
CA LEU A 493 15.07 -3.93 36.14
C LEU A 493 15.48 -3.48 37.55
N ALA A 494 16.60 -2.77 37.67
CA ALA A 494 17.04 -2.20 38.94
C ALA A 494 16.06 -1.15 39.47
N GLN A 495 15.58 -0.25 38.60
CA GLN A 495 14.57 0.77 38.96
C GLN A 495 13.24 0.13 39.37
N GLU A 496 12.75 -0.86 38.61
CA GLU A 496 11.52 -1.61 38.95
C GLU A 496 11.63 -2.34 40.29
N ALA A 497 12.80 -2.93 40.58
CA ALA A 497 13.05 -3.58 41.87
C ALA A 497 13.08 -2.57 43.02
N GLN A 498 13.68 -1.39 42.81
CA GLN A 498 13.72 -0.32 43.79
C GLN A 498 12.32 0.24 44.09
N GLU A 499 11.50 0.48 43.06
CA GLU A 499 10.12 0.94 43.23
C GLU A 499 9.26 -0.11 43.94
N LYS A 500 9.40 -1.40 43.60
CA LYS A 500 8.72 -2.49 44.32
C LYS A 500 9.13 -2.56 45.78
N ALA A 501 10.41 -2.39 46.08
CA ALA A 501 10.90 -2.34 47.46
C ALA A 501 10.30 -1.15 48.22
N GLN A 502 10.32 0.05 47.63
CA GLN A 502 9.71 1.24 48.23
C GLN A 502 8.19 1.10 48.44
N ALA A 503 7.49 0.50 47.47
CA ALA A 503 6.05 0.24 47.58
C ALA A 503 5.75 -0.74 48.72
N MET A 504 6.56 -1.80 48.86
CA MET A 504 6.45 -2.73 49.99
C MET A 504 6.72 -2.04 51.34
N THR A 505 7.76 -1.22 51.44
CA THR A 505 8.05 -0.45 52.67
C THR A 505 6.89 0.47 53.02
N ARG A 506 6.35 1.20 52.04
CA ARG A 506 5.20 2.09 52.25
C ARG A 506 3.95 1.34 52.66
N GLN A 507 3.72 0.15 52.12
CA GLN A 507 2.61 -0.71 52.52
C GLN A 507 2.78 -1.21 53.97
N GLN A 508 4.00 -1.60 54.37
CA GLN A 508 4.30 -1.97 55.75
C GLN A 508 4.11 -0.80 56.73
N GLU A 509 4.50 0.41 56.35
CA GLU A 509 4.24 1.62 57.15
C GLU A 509 2.74 1.90 57.31
N ILE A 510 1.96 1.75 56.24
CA ILE A 510 0.49 1.88 56.30
C ILE A 510 -0.12 0.84 57.23
N GLU A 511 0.30 -0.43 57.14
CA GLU A 511 -0.18 -1.49 58.02
C GLU A 511 0.23 -1.24 59.49
N HIS A 512 1.45 -0.77 59.73
CA HIS A 512 1.90 -0.41 61.06
C HIS A 512 1.06 0.73 61.65
N ASN A 513 0.85 1.81 60.90
CA ASN A 513 0.03 2.93 61.32
C ASN A 513 -1.43 2.52 61.57
N GLN A 514 -1.99 1.62 60.75
CA GLN A 514 -3.34 1.08 60.98
C GLN A 514 -3.44 0.29 62.29
N ARG A 515 -2.42 -0.51 62.64
CA ARG A 515 -2.37 -1.21 63.93
C ARG A 515 -2.23 -0.24 65.09
N GLU A 516 -1.44 0.82 64.95
CA GLU A 516 -1.28 1.87 65.95
C GLU A 516 -2.61 2.60 66.22
N ILE A 517 -3.35 2.94 65.15
CA ILE A 517 -4.68 3.54 65.23
C ILE A 517 -5.66 2.61 65.96
N GLU A 518 -5.72 1.33 65.60
CA GLU A 518 -6.64 0.38 66.24
C GLU A 518 -6.29 0.18 67.73
N ARG A 519 -5.00 0.15 68.06
CA ARG A 519 -4.54 0.10 69.46
C ARG A 519 -4.95 1.35 70.23
N GLN A 520 -4.78 2.55 69.66
CA GLN A 520 -5.22 3.79 70.30
C GLN A 520 -6.74 3.83 70.48
N ARG A 521 -7.49 3.34 69.50
CA ARG A 521 -8.95 3.20 69.58
C ARG A 521 -9.35 2.29 70.74
N GLN A 522 -8.72 1.12 70.89
CA GLN A 522 -9.00 0.21 72.01
C GLN A 522 -8.67 0.83 73.38
N ILE A 523 -7.56 1.56 73.49
CA ILE A 523 -7.22 2.29 74.72
C ILE A 523 -8.27 3.35 75.03
N MET A 524 -8.72 4.10 74.02
CA MET A 524 -9.73 5.14 74.18
C MET A 524 -11.10 4.55 74.55
N GLU A 525 -11.51 3.44 73.93
CA GLU A 525 -12.74 2.71 74.30
C GLU A 525 -12.69 2.22 75.75
N ALA A 526 -11.54 1.70 76.21
CA ALA A 526 -11.36 1.29 77.61
C ALA A 526 -11.43 2.48 78.58
N GLN A 527 -10.87 3.65 78.22
CA GLN A 527 -10.98 4.87 79.02
C GLN A 527 -12.41 5.38 79.10
N ILE A 528 -13.16 5.37 77.98
CA ILE A 528 -14.58 5.75 77.95
C ILE A 528 -15.37 4.84 78.88
N SER A 529 -15.15 3.53 78.82
CA SER A 529 -15.83 2.56 79.69
C SER A 529 -15.52 2.81 81.18
N ALA A 530 -14.26 3.09 81.51
CA ALA A 530 -13.86 3.43 82.89
C ALA A 530 -14.51 4.73 83.39
N ILE A 531 -14.57 5.77 82.55
CA ILE A 531 -15.23 7.05 82.88
C ILE A 531 -16.74 6.84 83.05
N GLN A 532 -17.39 6.05 82.19
CA GLN A 532 -18.81 5.72 82.32
C GLN A 532 -19.10 4.97 83.62
N ALA A 533 -18.25 4.02 84.01
CA ALA A 533 -18.39 3.31 85.28
C ALA A 533 -18.24 4.25 86.49
N GLN A 534 -17.27 5.17 86.48
CA GLN A 534 -17.11 6.18 87.53
C GLN A 534 -18.33 7.12 87.60
N PHE A 535 -18.87 7.50 86.44
CA PHE A 535 -20.06 8.34 86.37
C PHE A 535 -21.27 7.65 87.01
N GLU A 536 -21.52 6.38 86.74
CA GLU A 536 -22.66 5.67 87.35
C GLU A 536 -22.53 5.50 88.87
N VAL A 537 -21.32 5.20 89.38
CA VAL A 537 -21.09 5.18 90.84
C VAL A 537 -21.38 6.54 91.47
N THR A 538 -20.97 7.62 90.79
CA THR A 538 -21.22 8.99 91.28
C THR A 538 -22.70 9.33 91.25
N LYS A 539 -23.42 8.91 90.20
CA LYS A 539 -24.86 9.10 90.05
C LYS A 539 -25.66 8.35 91.11
N GLU A 540 -25.38 7.07 91.36
CA GLU A 540 -26.04 6.29 92.42
C GLU A 540 -25.86 6.97 93.79
N LYS A 541 -24.64 7.46 94.09
CA LYS A 541 -24.35 8.15 95.34
C LYS A 541 -25.15 9.46 95.49
N LEU A 542 -25.30 10.22 94.40
CA LEU A 542 -26.12 11.44 94.38
C LEU A 542 -27.61 11.12 94.51
N GLU A 543 -28.11 10.08 93.83
CA GLU A 543 -29.50 9.65 93.92
C GLU A 543 -29.86 9.16 95.34
N MET A 544 -28.94 8.47 96.02
CA MET A 544 -29.08 8.13 97.44
C MET A 544 -29.16 9.37 98.33
N SER A 545 -28.32 10.38 98.08
CA SER A 545 -28.36 11.64 98.83
C SER A 545 -29.69 12.37 98.63
N VAL A 546 -30.20 12.42 97.39
CA VAL A 546 -31.49 13.05 97.06
C VAL A 546 -32.65 12.31 97.72
N THR A 547 -32.66 10.97 97.70
CA THR A 547 -33.71 10.18 98.37
C THR A 547 -33.67 10.35 99.88
N GLN A 548 -32.47 10.48 100.47
CA GLN A 548 -32.33 10.76 101.90
C GLN A 548 -32.89 12.14 102.27
N GLU A 549 -32.56 13.18 101.50
CA GLU A 549 -33.12 14.53 101.70
C GLU A 549 -34.65 14.54 101.51
N GLN A 550 -35.18 13.89 100.47
CA GLN A 550 -36.63 13.76 100.27
C GLN A 550 -37.33 13.00 101.40
N THR A 551 -36.65 12.03 102.02
CA THR A 551 -37.19 11.28 103.16
C THR A 551 -37.24 12.15 104.42
N VAL A 552 -36.21 12.96 104.65
CA VAL A 552 -36.19 13.96 105.73
C VAL A 552 -37.28 15.01 105.51
N GLU A 553 -37.45 15.49 104.28
CA GLU A 553 -38.49 16.46 103.93
C GLU A 553 -39.90 15.87 104.13
N LYS A 554 -40.14 14.61 103.75
CA LYS A 554 -41.40 13.89 104.02
C LYS A 554 -41.65 13.66 105.51
N LEU A 555 -40.61 13.42 106.31
CA LEU A 555 -40.71 13.31 107.77
C LEU A 555 -41.08 14.67 108.39
N LEU A 556 -40.43 15.76 107.97
CA LEU A 556 -40.77 17.12 108.40
C LEU A 556 -42.18 17.53 107.98
N ALA A 557 -42.64 17.11 106.79
CA ALA A 557 -44.01 17.32 106.34
C ALA A 557 -45.03 16.53 107.18
N LYS A 558 -44.72 15.27 107.51
CA LYS A 558 -45.54 14.44 108.42
C LYS A 558 -45.57 14.99 109.84
N ASP A 559 -44.46 15.51 110.37
CA ASP A 559 -44.41 16.17 111.68
C ASP A 559 -45.21 17.47 111.68
N ARG A 560 -45.19 18.24 110.57
CA ARG A 560 -46.07 19.40 110.38
C ARG A 560 -47.55 19.00 110.33
N GLU A 561 -47.91 17.91 109.64
CA GLU A 561 -49.29 17.40 109.62
C GLU A 561 -49.74 16.83 110.98
N ALA A 562 -48.84 16.16 111.72
CA ALA A 562 -49.11 15.66 113.07
C ALA A 562 -49.27 16.82 114.07
N MET A 563 -48.44 17.86 113.98
CA MET A 563 -48.59 19.10 114.75
C MET A 563 -49.87 19.87 114.38
N ALA A 564 -50.32 19.81 113.12
CA ALA A 564 -51.58 20.41 112.68
C ALA A 564 -52.82 19.61 113.17
N ARG A 565 -52.74 18.28 113.27
CA ARG A 565 -53.82 17.44 113.82
C ARG A 565 -53.94 17.52 115.35
N LEU A 566 -52.86 17.79 116.07
CA LEU A 566 -52.86 18.04 117.52
C LEU A 566 -53.47 19.42 117.90
N ARG A 567 -53.78 20.28 116.92
CA ARG A 567 -54.25 21.66 117.14
C ARG A 567 -55.59 21.96 116.46
N LYS A 568 -56.70 21.44 117.01
CA LYS A 568 -58.04 22.08 117.08
C LYS A 568 -58.78 21.45 118.28
N ALA A 569 -59.19 22.14 119.34
CA ALA A 569 -59.61 23.53 119.52
C ALA A 569 -58.56 24.36 120.32
N ASP A 570 -58.50 25.70 120.28
CA ASP A 570 -59.63 26.62 120.18
C ASP A 570 -59.26 28.03 119.64
N LYS A 571 -60.31 28.80 119.36
CA LYS A 571 -60.35 30.25 119.07
C LYS A 571 -59.30 31.06 119.88
N THR A 572 -58.63 32.04 119.28
CA THR A 572 -59.04 33.47 119.13
C THR A 572 -57.79 34.35 118.86
N LEU A 573 -57.98 35.40 118.01
CA LEU A 573 -57.19 36.65 117.88
C LEU A 573 -55.77 36.54 117.26
N ALA A 574 -55.26 37.43 116.40
CA ALA A 574 -55.76 38.66 115.77
C ALA A 574 -54.68 39.22 114.80
N VAL A 575 -55.11 39.82 113.67
CA VAL A 575 -54.61 41.09 113.06
C VAL A 575 -53.17 41.09 112.50
N LYS A 576 -52.86 41.48 111.26
CA LYS A 576 -53.42 42.44 110.28
C LYS A 576 -52.99 42.02 108.87
#